data_AF-A0A8S3GCR8-F1
#
_entry.id   AF-A0A8S3GCR8-F1
#
_cell.length_a   1.000
_cell.length_b   1.000
_cell.length_c   1.000
_cell.angle_alpha   90.00
_cell.angle_beta   90.00
_cell.angle_gamma   90.00
#
_symmetry.space_group_name_H-M   'P 1'
#
loop_
_entity.id
_entity.type
_entity.pdbx_description
1 polymer ?
#
loop_
_entity_poly.entity_id
_entity_poly.type
_entity_poly.pdbx_seq_one_letter_code
_entity_poly.pdbx_strand_id
1 'polypeptide(L)'
;MKRDWLNIGRRSSGLCGSALLFAARMHNFNRTIQQIVDVVKISKATIIRRLQEFETTPTAQLNMKEFNTIELEEEQDPPAFSKAKRMTKLAQYEESFNIEQIEREIIDTQKEIDEQLEKLSKPRGQLAKYAKYVDLEKNILGAEEDELIQKVLTN
;
A
#
# COMPACT_ATOMS: atom_id res chain seq x y z
N MET A 1 -5.81 23.39 -15.54
CA MET A 1 -7.07 22.67 -15.26
C MET A 1 -7.84 22.18 -16.49
N LYS A 2 -7.92 22.91 -17.64
CA LYS A 2 -8.59 22.35 -18.84
C LYS A 2 -7.78 21.24 -19.53
N ARG A 3 -6.44 21.32 -19.48
CA ARG A 3 -5.50 20.36 -20.07
C ARG A 3 -5.27 19.09 -19.24
N ASP A 4 -5.74 19.06 -17.97
CA ASP A 4 -5.56 17.92 -17.07
C ASP A 4 -6.66 16.84 -17.20
N TRP A 5 -7.63 17.00 -18.13
CA TRP A 5 -8.76 16.07 -18.36
C TRP A 5 -9.55 15.64 -17.11
N LEU A 6 -9.46 16.39 -16.01
CA LEU A 6 -10.12 16.07 -14.73
C LEU A 6 -11.65 16.28 -14.75
N ASN A 7 -12.16 17.01 -15.73
CA ASN A 7 -13.58 17.37 -15.88
C ASN A 7 -14.36 16.47 -16.84
N ILE A 8 -13.69 15.76 -17.76
CA ILE A 8 -14.34 15.02 -18.84
C ILE A 8 -14.95 13.71 -18.31
N GLY A 9 -16.23 13.46 -18.64
CA GLY A 9 -16.96 12.25 -18.24
C GLY A 9 -17.28 12.15 -16.74
N ARG A 10 -17.08 13.23 -15.97
CA ARG A 10 -17.21 13.23 -14.51
C ARG A 10 -18.12 14.35 -14.03
N ARG A 11 -18.73 14.15 -12.86
CA ARG A 11 -19.59 15.17 -12.23
C ARG A 11 -18.78 16.43 -11.92
N SER A 12 -19.09 17.53 -12.59
CA SER A 12 -18.39 18.82 -12.50
C SER A 12 -18.49 19.46 -11.11
N SER A 13 -19.59 19.23 -10.40
CA SER A 13 -19.84 19.77 -9.08
C SER A 13 -18.73 19.36 -8.08
N GLY A 14 -18.21 18.12 -8.17
CA GLY A 14 -17.14 17.64 -7.28
C GLY A 14 -15.81 18.32 -7.54
N LEU A 15 -15.54 18.63 -8.81
CA LEU A 15 -14.36 19.38 -9.22
C LEU A 15 -14.47 20.84 -8.77
N CYS A 16 -15.64 21.46 -8.91
CA CYS A 16 -15.91 22.82 -8.45
C CYS A 16 -15.70 22.97 -6.93
N GLY A 17 -16.23 22.06 -6.11
CA GLY A 17 -16.03 22.11 -4.66
C GLY A 17 -14.57 21.94 -4.25
N SER A 18 -13.82 21.10 -4.96
CA SER A 18 -12.38 20.92 -4.72
C SER A 18 -11.57 22.15 -5.13
N ALA A 19 -11.91 22.75 -6.28
CA ALA A 19 -11.31 24.00 -6.74
C ALA A 19 -11.60 25.16 -5.78
N LEU A 20 -12.83 25.26 -5.25
CA LEU A 20 -13.20 26.27 -4.25
C LEU A 20 -12.38 26.11 -2.98
N LEU A 21 -12.19 24.87 -2.50
CA LEU A 21 -11.37 24.58 -1.33
C LEU A 21 -9.90 24.93 -1.56
N PHE A 22 -9.38 24.62 -2.75
CA PHE A 22 -8.00 24.92 -3.13
C PHE A 22 -7.77 26.43 -3.18
N ALA A 23 -8.62 27.17 -3.90
CA ALA A 23 -8.56 28.63 -3.99
C ALA A 23 -8.68 29.29 -2.61
N ALA A 24 -9.59 28.82 -1.77
CA ALA A 24 -9.73 29.29 -0.40
C ALA A 24 -8.41 29.18 0.37
N ARG A 25 -7.72 28.04 0.29
CA ARG A 25 -6.40 27.86 0.93
C ARG A 25 -5.32 28.75 0.32
N MET A 26 -5.32 28.93 -1.00
CA MET A 26 -4.35 29.81 -1.67
C MET A 26 -4.49 31.27 -1.21
N HIS A 27 -5.71 31.71 -0.92
CA HIS A 27 -5.98 33.08 -0.47
C HIS A 27 -6.05 33.22 1.06
N ASN A 28 -5.49 32.28 1.83
CA ASN A 28 -5.51 32.25 3.29
C ASN A 28 -6.92 32.32 3.90
N PHE A 29 -7.92 31.84 3.17
CA PHE A 29 -9.30 31.72 3.61
C PHE A 29 -9.56 30.32 4.14
N ASN A 30 -9.44 30.15 5.46
CA ASN A 30 -9.61 28.86 6.09
C ASN A 30 -11.09 28.47 6.15
N ARG A 31 -11.50 27.55 5.28
CA ARG A 31 -12.82 26.91 5.28
C ARG A 31 -12.70 25.42 5.50
N THR A 32 -13.66 24.87 6.25
CA THR A 32 -13.73 23.44 6.48
C THR A 32 -14.30 22.74 5.26
N ILE A 33 -13.92 21.47 5.06
CA ILE A 33 -14.48 20.65 3.98
C ILE A 33 -16.00 20.52 4.12
N GLN A 34 -16.52 20.48 5.36
CA GLN A 34 -17.95 20.37 5.62
C GLN A 34 -18.72 21.60 5.11
N GLN A 35 -18.23 22.80 5.35
CA GLN A 35 -18.85 24.03 4.82
C GLN A 35 -18.95 24.02 3.30
N ILE A 36 -17.98 23.41 2.60
CA ILE A 36 -18.00 23.30 1.14
C ILE A 36 -18.96 22.21 0.68
N VAL A 37 -19.00 21.08 1.38
CA VAL A 37 -19.98 20.00 1.15
C VAL A 37 -21.40 20.55 1.22
N ASP A 38 -21.68 21.40 2.21
CA ASP A 38 -23.00 22.01 2.41
C ASP A 38 -23.42 22.94 1.27
N VAL A 39 -22.47 23.63 0.63
CA VAL A 39 -22.75 24.52 -0.51
C VAL A 39 -22.90 23.73 -1.81
N VAL A 40 -21.95 22.83 -2.09
CA VAL A 40 -21.82 22.16 -3.39
C VAL A 40 -22.66 20.87 -3.46
N LYS A 41 -23.22 20.42 -2.34
CA LYS A 41 -24.12 19.27 -2.19
C LYS A 41 -23.51 17.96 -2.70
N ILE A 42 -22.30 17.65 -2.21
CA ILE A 42 -21.54 16.44 -2.58
C ILE A 42 -20.88 15.86 -1.35
N SER A 43 -20.73 14.53 -1.32
CA SER A 43 -20.00 13.86 -0.25
C SER A 43 -18.56 14.35 -0.07
N LYS A 44 -18.14 14.51 1.19
CA LYS A 44 -16.75 14.78 1.59
C LYS A 44 -15.76 13.83 0.92
N ALA A 45 -16.09 12.55 0.82
CA ALA A 45 -15.23 11.54 0.21
C ALA A 45 -14.94 11.85 -1.28
N THR A 46 -15.92 12.39 -1.99
CA THR A 46 -15.74 12.77 -3.40
C THR A 46 -14.82 13.97 -3.54
N ILE A 47 -14.93 14.99 -2.68
CA ILE A 47 -14.02 16.16 -2.70
C ILE A 47 -12.58 15.71 -2.44
N ILE A 48 -12.36 14.86 -1.43
CA ILE A 48 -11.03 14.32 -1.11
C ILE A 48 -10.46 13.55 -2.31
N ARG A 49 -11.26 12.68 -2.94
CA ARG A 49 -10.81 11.92 -4.11
C ARG A 49 -10.44 12.84 -5.29
N ARG A 50 -11.14 13.95 -5.49
CA ARG A 50 -10.82 14.92 -6.55
C ARG A 50 -9.55 15.71 -6.24
N LEU A 51 -9.28 16.03 -4.97
CA LEU A 51 -8.02 16.63 -4.55
C LEU A 51 -6.83 15.68 -4.75
N GLN A 52 -6.99 14.39 -4.43
CA GLN A 52 -5.95 13.37 -4.66
C GLN A 52 -5.65 13.19 -6.15
N GLU A 53 -6.67 13.25 -7.00
CA GLU A 53 -6.46 13.20 -8.45
C GLU A 53 -5.74 14.46 -8.97
N PHE A 54 -6.04 15.63 -8.41
CA PHE A 54 -5.30 16.85 -8.71
C PHE A 54 -3.84 16.75 -8.24
N GLU A 55 -3.59 16.22 -7.04
CA GLU A 55 -2.23 16.04 -6.49
C GLU A 55 -1.31 15.23 -7.42
N THR A 56 -1.86 14.28 -8.19
CA THR A 56 -1.08 13.48 -9.14
C THR A 56 -0.71 14.21 -10.43
N THR A 57 -1.27 15.39 -10.70
CA THR A 57 -0.95 16.15 -11.92
C THR A 57 0.27 17.04 -11.71
N PRO A 58 1.06 17.33 -12.76
CA PRO A 58 2.22 18.22 -12.66
C PRO A 58 1.82 19.63 -12.19
N THR A 59 0.60 20.06 -12.53
CA THR A 59 0.03 21.34 -12.10
C THR A 59 0.00 21.50 -10.56
N ALA A 60 -0.18 20.41 -9.80
CA ALA A 60 -0.24 20.46 -8.34
C ALA A 60 1.13 20.70 -7.67
N GLN A 61 2.23 20.53 -8.40
CA GLN A 61 3.59 20.73 -7.88
C GLN A 61 4.06 22.19 -7.99
N LEU A 62 3.30 23.04 -8.68
CA LEU A 62 3.64 24.45 -8.89
C LEU A 62 3.46 25.29 -7.61
N ASN A 63 4.34 26.25 -7.39
CA ASN A 63 4.18 27.23 -6.34
C ASN A 63 3.02 28.21 -6.68
N MET A 64 2.46 28.88 -5.69
CA MET A 64 1.31 29.79 -5.86
C MET A 64 1.54 30.87 -6.92
N LYS A 65 2.76 31.42 -7.00
CA LYS A 65 3.12 32.43 -8.00
C LYS A 65 3.22 31.83 -9.41
N GLU A 66 3.74 30.62 -9.49
CA GLU A 66 3.93 29.88 -10.74
C GLU A 66 2.59 29.40 -11.31
N PHE A 67 1.68 28.93 -10.46
CA PHE A 67 0.35 28.45 -10.84
C PHE A 67 -0.47 29.49 -11.63
N ASN A 68 -0.31 30.78 -11.32
CA ASN A 68 -1.03 31.87 -12.00
C ASN A 68 -0.33 32.38 -13.27
N THR A 69 0.95 32.04 -13.47
CA THR A 69 1.80 32.64 -14.51
C THR A 69 2.17 31.63 -15.60
N ILE A 70 2.35 30.36 -15.21
CA ILE A 70 2.83 29.30 -16.08
C ILE A 70 1.63 28.50 -16.58
N GLU A 71 1.47 28.43 -17.89
CA GLU A 71 0.64 27.41 -18.52
C GLU A 71 1.52 26.22 -18.87
N LEU A 72 1.22 25.05 -18.30
CA LEU A 72 1.86 23.80 -18.70
C LEU A 72 1.32 23.34 -20.06
N GLU A 73 2.22 22.90 -20.93
CA GLU A 73 1.88 22.35 -22.26
C GLU A 73 1.51 20.86 -22.19
N GLU A 74 1.99 20.12 -21.18
CA GLU A 74 1.70 18.70 -21.02
C GLU A 74 0.21 18.45 -20.75
N GLU A 75 -0.39 17.63 -21.59
CA GLU A 75 -1.73 17.09 -21.37
C GLU A 75 -1.66 15.81 -20.53
N GLN A 76 -2.62 15.65 -19.62
CA GLN A 76 -2.73 14.46 -18.78
C GLN A 76 -3.91 13.60 -19.21
N ASP A 77 -3.71 12.27 -19.17
CA ASP A 77 -4.76 11.31 -19.45
C ASP A 77 -5.88 11.38 -18.39
N PRO A 78 -7.15 11.17 -18.78
CA PRO A 78 -8.24 11.12 -17.81
C PRO A 78 -8.04 9.96 -16.82
N PRO A 79 -8.44 10.09 -15.54
CA PRO A 79 -8.16 9.09 -14.50
C PRO A 79 -8.69 7.67 -14.77
N ALA A 80 -9.63 7.50 -15.70
CA ALA A 80 -10.09 6.20 -16.17
C ALA A 80 -8.95 5.39 -16.84
N PHE A 81 -8.05 6.06 -17.55
CA PHE A 81 -6.93 5.45 -18.26
C PHE A 81 -5.73 5.24 -17.34
N SER A 82 -5.50 6.12 -16.38
CA SER A 82 -4.37 6.00 -15.43
C SER A 82 -4.43 4.69 -14.63
N LYS A 83 -5.64 4.26 -14.21
CA LYS A 83 -5.81 2.99 -13.48
C LYS A 83 -5.51 1.80 -14.39
N ALA A 84 -6.05 1.79 -15.61
CA ALA A 84 -5.83 0.70 -16.57
C ALA A 84 -4.33 0.56 -16.91
N LYS A 85 -3.67 1.68 -17.23
CA LYS A 85 -2.22 1.74 -17.52
C LYS A 85 -1.38 1.25 -16.34
N ARG A 86 -1.74 1.63 -15.11
CA ARG A 86 -1.06 1.14 -13.90
C ARG A 86 -1.22 -0.37 -13.72
N MET A 87 -2.42 -0.90 -13.96
CA MET A 87 -2.69 -2.34 -13.85
C MET A 87 -1.95 -3.14 -14.92
N THR A 88 -1.95 -2.67 -16.17
CA THR A 88 -1.15 -3.31 -17.24
C THR A 88 0.33 -3.29 -16.92
N LYS A 89 0.85 -2.17 -16.40
CA LYS A 89 2.26 -2.07 -16.02
C LYS A 89 2.61 -2.99 -14.85
N LEU A 90 1.71 -3.14 -13.87
CA LEU A 90 1.86 -4.11 -12.78
C LEU A 90 1.89 -5.54 -13.32
N ALA A 91 0.96 -5.92 -14.20
CA ALA A 91 0.93 -7.24 -14.80
C ALA A 91 2.21 -7.56 -15.62
N GLN A 92 2.72 -6.58 -16.37
CA GLN A 92 4.02 -6.72 -17.05
C GLN A 92 5.19 -6.94 -16.07
N TYR A 93 5.18 -6.24 -14.93
CA TYR A 93 6.19 -6.47 -13.90
C TYR A 93 6.05 -7.86 -13.28
N GLU A 94 4.83 -8.31 -12.99
CA GLU A 94 4.56 -9.67 -12.49
C GLU A 94 5.03 -10.74 -13.48
N GLU A 95 4.82 -10.56 -14.79
CA GLU A 95 5.35 -11.45 -15.84
C GLU A 95 6.88 -11.40 -15.94
N SER A 96 7.50 -10.25 -15.67
CA SER A 96 8.96 -10.11 -15.70
C SER A 96 9.65 -10.74 -14.49
N PHE A 97 8.91 -11.00 -13.41
CA PHE A 97 9.42 -11.72 -12.26
C PHE A 97 9.32 -13.23 -12.52
N ASN A 98 10.48 -13.90 -12.54
CA ASN A 98 10.51 -15.37 -12.51
C ASN A 98 10.14 -15.84 -11.10
N ILE A 99 8.84 -15.90 -10.81
CA ILE A 99 8.30 -16.29 -9.51
C ILE A 99 8.89 -17.63 -9.05
N GLU A 100 9.05 -18.59 -9.97
CA GLU A 100 9.65 -19.90 -9.66
C GLU A 100 11.12 -19.82 -9.23
N GLN A 101 11.86 -18.83 -9.73
CA GLN A 101 13.25 -18.62 -9.34
C GLN A 101 13.32 -17.96 -7.96
N ILE A 102 12.46 -16.97 -7.69
CA ILE A 102 12.39 -16.31 -6.39
C ILE A 102 11.93 -17.29 -5.31
N GLU A 103 10.93 -18.13 -5.59
CA GLU A 103 10.48 -19.17 -4.67
C GLU A 103 11.61 -20.16 -4.34
N ARG A 104 12.41 -20.56 -5.34
CA ARG A 104 13.60 -21.38 -5.11
C ARG A 104 14.63 -20.68 -4.23
N GLU A 105 14.94 -19.43 -4.53
CA GLU A 105 15.89 -18.63 -3.72
C GLU A 105 15.41 -18.46 -2.27
N ILE A 106 14.11 -18.25 -2.04
CA ILE A 106 13.51 -18.19 -0.69
C ILE A 106 13.66 -19.54 0.02
N ILE A 107 13.36 -20.66 -0.65
CA ILE A 107 13.46 -22.00 -0.06
C ILE A 107 14.90 -22.34 0.29
N ASP A 108 15.85 -22.04 -0.60
CA ASP A 108 17.26 -22.33 -0.37
C ASP A 108 17.82 -21.49 0.77
N THR A 109 17.45 -20.20 0.84
CA THR A 109 17.81 -19.33 1.96
C THR A 109 17.20 -19.82 3.28
N GLN A 110 15.94 -20.27 3.26
CA GLN A 110 15.29 -20.83 4.45
C GLN A 110 16.01 -22.07 4.96
N LYS A 111 16.39 -22.99 4.07
CA LYS A 111 17.18 -24.18 4.45
C LYS A 111 18.52 -23.79 5.04
N GLU A 112 19.18 -22.79 4.48
CA GLU A 112 20.48 -22.33 4.99
C GLU A 112 20.36 -21.72 6.40
N ILE A 113 19.31 -20.95 6.65
CA ILE A 113 18.97 -20.42 7.99
C ILE A 113 18.74 -21.57 8.98
N ASP A 114 17.91 -22.55 8.61
CA ASP A 114 17.57 -23.68 9.48
C ASP A 114 18.83 -24.52 9.80
N GLU A 115 19.70 -24.74 8.83
CA GLU A 115 20.95 -25.48 9.02
C GLU A 115 21.93 -24.72 9.94
N GLN A 116 21.97 -23.38 9.86
CA GLN A 116 22.74 -22.55 10.78
C GLN A 116 22.17 -22.56 12.20
N LEU A 117 20.85 -22.49 12.34
CA LEU A 117 20.17 -22.61 13.63
C LEU A 117 20.43 -23.97 14.27
N GLU A 118 20.44 -25.06 13.50
CA GLU A 118 20.72 -26.40 14.01
C GLU A 118 22.19 -26.54 14.50
N LYS A 119 23.14 -25.91 13.78
CA LYS A 119 24.55 -25.84 14.21
C LYS A 119 24.73 -25.05 15.50
N LEU A 120 23.90 -24.04 15.73
CA LEU A 120 23.88 -23.22 16.95
C LEU A 120 23.10 -23.88 18.10
N SER A 121 22.10 -24.71 17.79
CA SER A 121 21.24 -25.39 18.77
C SER A 121 21.95 -26.52 19.51
N LYS A 122 23.10 -27.02 19.03
CA LYS A 122 23.85 -28.09 19.72
C LYS A 122 24.58 -27.49 20.93
N PRO A 123 24.17 -27.79 22.19
CA PRO A 123 24.84 -27.23 23.36
C PRO A 123 26.29 -27.72 23.42
N ARG A 124 27.24 -26.78 23.49
CA ARG A 124 28.69 -27.07 23.56
C ARG A 124 29.19 -27.02 25.01
N GLY A 125 30.27 -27.76 25.29
CA GLY A 125 30.95 -27.74 26.59
C GLY A 125 30.16 -28.42 27.71
N GLN A 126 30.26 -27.91 28.94
CA GLN A 126 29.62 -28.51 30.13
C GLN A 126 28.09 -28.61 30.01
N LEU A 127 27.48 -27.74 29.21
CA LEU A 127 26.03 -27.70 28.94
C LEU A 127 25.54 -28.84 28.03
N ALA A 128 26.43 -29.55 27.33
CA ALA A 128 26.08 -30.71 26.49
C ALA A 128 25.44 -31.85 27.29
N LYS A 129 25.79 -31.98 28.59
CA LYS A 129 25.19 -32.97 29.50
C LYS A 129 23.68 -32.78 29.68
N TYR A 130 23.20 -31.55 29.49
CA TYR A 130 21.79 -31.20 29.67
C TYR A 130 20.96 -31.28 28.38
N ALA A 131 21.59 -31.55 27.22
CA ALA A 131 20.92 -31.69 25.92
C ALA A 131 19.78 -32.73 25.95
N LYS A 132 20.02 -33.86 26.64
CA LYS A 132 19.03 -34.94 26.83
C LYS A 132 17.75 -34.46 27.52
N TYR A 133 17.79 -33.43 28.35
CA TYR A 133 16.60 -32.90 29.03
C TYR A 133 15.82 -31.95 28.11
N VAL A 134 16.49 -31.17 27.27
CA VAL A 134 15.85 -30.28 26.27
C VAL A 134 15.11 -31.10 25.22
N ASP A 135 15.70 -32.21 24.76
CA ASP A 135 15.06 -33.11 23.80
C ASP A 135 13.87 -33.87 24.42
N LEU A 136 13.97 -34.21 25.71
CA LEU A 136 12.87 -34.83 26.47
C LEU A 136 11.70 -33.85 26.66
N GLU A 137 11.99 -32.59 26.99
CA GLU A 137 11.00 -31.52 27.17
C GLU A 137 10.27 -31.20 25.86
N LYS A 138 10.99 -31.15 24.73
CA LYS A 138 10.39 -31.01 23.38
C LYS A 138 9.50 -32.18 23.00
N ASN A 139 9.91 -33.42 23.32
CA ASN A 139 9.07 -34.60 23.07
C ASN A 139 7.81 -34.63 23.95
N ILE A 140 7.90 -34.17 25.20
CA ILE A 140 6.75 -34.08 26.11
C ILE A 140 5.76 -33.00 25.62
N LEU A 141 6.26 -31.82 25.24
CA LEU A 141 5.45 -30.73 24.67
C LEU A 141 4.79 -31.14 23.34
N GLY A 142 5.52 -31.81 22.46
CA GLY A 142 4.96 -32.32 21.21
C GLY A 142 3.88 -33.39 21.42
N ALA A 143 4.04 -34.25 22.43
CA ALA A 143 3.03 -35.23 22.80
C ALA A 143 1.76 -34.59 23.39
N GLU A 144 1.89 -33.50 24.17
CA GLU A 144 0.74 -32.73 24.67
C GLU A 144 -0.01 -32.02 23.54
N GLU A 145 0.70 -31.48 22.54
CA GLU A 145 0.09 -30.86 21.36
C GLU A 145 -0.68 -31.89 20.51
N ASP A 146 -0.12 -33.07 20.27
CA ASP A 146 -0.78 -34.15 19.53
C ASP A 146 -2.01 -34.70 20.26
N GLU A 147 -1.97 -34.80 21.60
CA GLU A 147 -3.11 -35.22 22.42
C GLU A 147 -4.24 -34.17 22.40
N LEU A 148 -3.89 -32.88 22.38
CA LEU A 148 -4.85 -31.78 22.26
C LEU A 148 -5.55 -31.81 20.88
N ILE A 149 -4.78 -32.03 19.81
CA ILE A 149 -5.30 -32.14 18.45
C ILE A 149 -6.26 -33.32 18.32
N GLN A 150 -5.94 -34.49 18.90
CA GLN A 150 -6.86 -35.63 18.91
C GLN A 150 -8.16 -35.36 19.69
N LYS A 151 -8.11 -34.66 20.83
CA LYS A 151 -9.31 -34.27 21.61
C LYS A 151 -10.22 -33.30 20.85
N VAL A 152 -9.65 -32.44 20.01
CA VAL A 152 -10.41 -31.50 19.17
C VAL A 152 -11.05 -32.21 17.97
N LEU A 153 -10.38 -33.21 17.39
CA LEU A 153 -10.91 -33.97 16.24
C LEU A 153 -11.96 -35.03 16.59
N THR A 154 -12.12 -35.36 17.87
CA THR A 154 -13.04 -36.41 18.36
C THR A 154 -14.29 -35.88 19.08
N ASN A 155 -14.40 -34.55 19.27
CA ASN A 155 -15.65 -33.85 19.64
C ASN A 155 -16.33 -33.26 18.40
#